data_AF-A0A928D7I7-F1
#
_entry.id   AF-A0A928D7I7-F1
#
_cell.length_a   1.000
_cell.length_b   1.000
_cell.length_c   1.000
_cell.angle_alpha   90.00
_cell.angle_beta   90.00
_cell.angle_gamma   90.00
#
_symmetry.space_group_name_H-M   'P 1'
#
loop_
_entity.id
_entity.type
_entity.pdbx_description
1 polymer ?
#
loop_
_entity_poly.entity_id
_entity_poly.type
_entity_poly.pdbx_seq_one_letter_code
_entity_poly.pdbx_strand_id
1 'polypeptide(L)'
;MKSLVLFLVACALCIQGAEKSCAKYIAFAWEFNSDSPEVLLRYADAFDKTPLDGIGINLRSSAVIDGKRVSCNYYNFMHDPAWPKEAFAAQIPHLRKLTKHSSMRHSFLSSLTAPYKERVSWMDDAEWARIAESMRTVAWVARQGGLKGIKIDPEDYRKLRQFSRRSDEAPYDELCEIVRRRGRELFAPVFEEYPDITLHFFWFFSHLEHYTKYDRANVAAMCRADENLWPAFLNGVLDVLPAGATINDGDEDGYHHTAAKNGYRNGAYMFHSLYPQLVAPENLDKYRRQVRYSPPIYTAMYTSKEGTTWYKPPTEGSRLETLRRDLIQASDVSGGYVWFWTELHPWVKRARNWKRGDPRILDTTLPEALPGLFEIMEWGKNPVAFYDRQVAELSAKGTLVNLAEANTVSVTNGYETVSLKNVKGGEYYGIAFDVALNASARVNVFVRDAKGKYVQPSINMIYPRDGRGVVRIPEGGARGTIVFSARNPAGRKTVFENLRVYRLFCEETPVKVGPGAVKDKPVKEKSKK
;
A
#
# COMPACT_ATOMS: atom_id res chain seq x y z
N MET A 1 61.89 14.85 -14.12
CA MET A 1 60.93 15.68 -13.34
C MET A 1 59.93 16.29 -14.30
N LYS A 2 58.71 15.73 -14.33
CA LYS A 2 57.39 16.37 -14.49
C LYS A 2 56.41 15.27 -14.87
N SER A 3 55.64 14.88 -13.87
CA SER A 3 54.62 13.85 -13.88
C SER A 3 53.48 14.25 -14.82
N LEU A 4 53.12 13.37 -15.76
CA LEU A 4 51.84 13.43 -16.45
C LEU A 4 51.00 12.26 -15.91
N VAL A 5 50.18 12.57 -14.90
CA VAL A 5 49.21 11.65 -14.31
C VAL A 5 48.11 11.43 -15.34
N LEU A 6 48.07 10.23 -15.92
CA LEU A 6 46.99 9.77 -16.76
C LEU A 6 45.77 9.52 -15.87
N PHE A 7 44.79 10.43 -15.91
CA PHE A 7 43.48 10.25 -15.28
C PHE A 7 42.71 9.16 -16.03
N LEU A 8 42.90 7.91 -15.63
CA LEU A 8 41.99 6.81 -15.94
C LEU A 8 40.71 7.05 -15.15
N VAL A 9 39.73 7.69 -15.79
CA VAL A 9 38.34 7.71 -15.32
C VAL A 9 37.80 6.28 -15.50
N ALA A 10 38.09 5.43 -14.52
CA ALA A 10 37.35 4.20 -14.33
C ALA A 10 35.97 4.59 -13.80
N CYS A 11 35.02 4.81 -14.72
CA CYS A 11 33.60 4.68 -14.43
C CYS A 11 33.34 3.20 -14.08
N ALA A 12 33.73 2.81 -12.87
CA ALA A 12 33.12 1.69 -12.19
C ALA A 12 31.66 2.09 -11.97
N LEU A 13 30.80 1.66 -12.89
CA LEU A 13 29.38 1.47 -12.63
C LEU A 13 29.29 0.55 -11.41
N CYS A 14 29.29 1.16 -10.22
CA CYS A 14 28.81 0.53 -9.01
C CYS A 14 27.32 0.25 -9.22
N ILE A 15 27.01 -0.83 -9.93
CA ILE A 15 25.77 -1.56 -9.76
C ILE A 15 25.90 -2.30 -8.43
N GLN A 16 26.05 -1.55 -7.34
CA GLN A 16 25.48 -1.99 -6.07
C GLN A 16 23.99 -1.82 -6.30
N GLY A 17 23.32 -2.92 -6.65
CA GLY A 17 21.87 -2.97 -6.59
C GLY A 17 21.50 -2.58 -5.18
N ALA A 18 21.11 -1.32 -4.99
CA ALA A 18 20.44 -0.90 -3.78
C ALA A 18 19.27 -1.85 -3.65
N GLU A 19 19.31 -2.76 -2.67
CA GLU A 19 18.17 -3.57 -2.32
C GLU A 19 17.02 -2.60 -2.14
N LYS A 20 16.11 -2.60 -3.13
CA LYS A 20 14.93 -1.77 -3.05
C LYS A 20 14.23 -2.20 -1.78
N SER A 21 14.17 -1.32 -0.78
CA SER A 21 13.55 -1.69 0.49
C SER A 21 12.13 -2.17 0.21
N CYS A 22 11.80 -3.38 0.67
CA CYS A 22 10.47 -3.95 0.48
C CYS A 22 9.39 -2.94 0.93
N ALA A 23 8.31 -2.87 0.15
CA ALA A 23 7.16 -2.05 0.52
C ALA A 23 6.60 -2.52 1.87
N LYS A 24 6.21 -1.58 2.72
CA LYS A 24 5.49 -1.88 3.96
C LYS A 24 4.00 -1.91 3.66
N TYR A 25 3.29 -2.87 4.20
CA TYR A 25 1.87 -3.06 3.99
C TYR A 25 1.08 -2.52 5.17
N ILE A 26 0.25 -1.53 4.92
CA ILE A 26 -0.55 -0.89 5.98
C ILE A 26 -2.04 -1.02 5.68
N ALA A 27 -2.84 -1.32 6.70
CA ALA A 27 -4.27 -1.52 6.51
C ALA A 27 -5.10 -0.41 7.16
N PHE A 28 -6.05 0.12 6.41
CA PHE A 28 -7.12 0.96 6.90
C PHE A 28 -8.45 0.24 6.66
N ALA A 29 -9.42 0.44 7.54
CA ALA A 29 -10.65 -0.33 7.48
C ALA A 29 -11.73 0.22 8.40
N TRP A 30 -12.99 -0.08 8.09
CA TRP A 30 -14.08 0.15 9.03
C TRP A 30 -14.00 -0.71 10.28
N GLU A 31 -13.30 -1.85 10.27
CA GLU A 31 -13.13 -2.64 11.49
C GLU A 31 -12.38 -1.87 12.58
N PHE A 32 -11.48 -0.96 12.20
CA PHE A 32 -10.73 -0.14 13.16
C PHE A 32 -11.52 1.08 13.66
N ASN A 33 -12.73 1.31 13.13
CA ASN A 33 -13.53 2.47 13.52
C ASN A 33 -13.98 2.39 14.98
N SER A 34 -14.37 1.22 15.48
CA SER A 34 -14.90 1.07 16.85
C SER A 34 -13.85 0.69 17.89
N ASP A 35 -12.68 0.22 17.48
CA ASP A 35 -11.67 -0.31 18.39
C ASP A 35 -10.85 0.82 19.04
N SER A 36 -10.76 0.83 20.37
CA SER A 36 -9.78 1.64 21.09
C SER A 36 -8.38 1.02 20.98
N PRO A 37 -7.30 1.77 21.25
CA PRO A 37 -5.96 1.19 21.32
C PRO A 37 -5.82 0.00 22.26
N GLU A 38 -6.56 0.00 23.37
CA GLU A 38 -6.64 -1.14 24.29
C GLU A 38 -7.29 -2.37 23.63
N VAL A 39 -8.37 -2.18 22.88
CA VAL A 39 -9.04 -3.27 22.15
C VAL A 39 -8.11 -3.85 21.10
N LEU A 40 -7.45 -3.00 20.31
CA LEU A 40 -6.50 -3.44 19.29
C LEU A 40 -5.34 -4.23 19.90
N LEU A 41 -4.83 -3.80 21.05
CA LEU A 41 -3.76 -4.49 21.76
C LEU A 41 -4.13 -5.93 22.13
N ARG A 42 -5.41 -6.22 22.46
CA ARG A 42 -5.86 -7.59 22.74
C ARG A 42 -5.78 -8.53 21.53
N TYR A 43 -5.72 -7.98 20.32
CA TYR A 43 -5.63 -8.74 19.07
C TYR A 43 -4.24 -8.65 18.41
N ALA A 44 -3.27 -7.99 19.04
CA ALA A 44 -1.98 -7.70 18.41
C ALA A 44 -1.22 -8.99 18.01
N ASP A 45 -1.23 -10.03 18.84
CA ASP A 45 -0.63 -11.34 18.49
C ASP A 45 -1.29 -12.02 17.27
N ALA A 46 -2.58 -11.75 17.04
CA ALA A 46 -3.27 -12.26 15.85
C ALA A 46 -2.87 -11.45 14.60
N PHE A 47 -2.64 -10.15 14.75
CA PHE A 47 -2.13 -9.30 13.67
C PHE A 47 -0.67 -9.61 13.32
N ASP A 48 0.17 -10.02 14.28
CA ASP A 48 1.55 -10.46 14.00
C ASP A 48 1.62 -11.71 13.12
N LYS A 49 0.49 -12.41 12.94
CA LYS A 49 0.36 -13.53 11.98
C LYS A 49 -0.10 -13.07 10.59
N THR A 50 -0.31 -11.77 10.40
CA THR A 50 -0.66 -11.17 9.11
C THR A 50 0.59 -10.57 8.47
N PRO A 51 0.61 -10.38 7.14
CA PRO A 51 1.75 -9.76 6.44
C PRO A 51 1.82 -8.23 6.58
N LEU A 52 0.96 -7.64 7.42
CA LEU A 52 0.91 -6.20 7.65
C LEU A 52 2.13 -5.73 8.45
N ASP A 53 2.47 -4.46 8.29
CA ASP A 53 3.47 -3.73 9.08
C ASP A 53 2.81 -2.65 9.95
N GLY A 54 1.56 -2.30 9.67
CA GLY A 54 0.82 -1.31 10.42
C GLY A 54 -0.67 -1.25 10.08
N ILE A 55 -1.42 -0.54 10.91
CA ILE A 55 -2.85 -0.30 10.73
C ILE A 55 -3.23 1.16 10.96
N GLY A 56 -4.41 1.55 10.49
CA GLY A 56 -5.08 2.77 10.91
C GLY A 56 -5.70 2.62 12.29
N ILE A 57 -5.52 3.64 13.13
CA ILE A 57 -6.05 3.66 14.50
C ILE A 57 -6.88 4.92 14.69
N ASN A 58 -8.16 4.75 14.99
CA ASN A 58 -9.05 5.88 15.26
C ASN A 58 -8.97 6.29 16.73
N LEU A 59 -8.62 7.55 16.98
CA LEU A 59 -8.74 8.11 18.31
C LEU A 59 -10.22 8.42 18.62
N ARG A 60 -10.66 7.94 19.79
CA ARG A 60 -11.95 8.28 20.37
C ARG A 60 -11.77 8.53 21.85
N SER A 61 -12.20 9.70 22.30
CA SER A 61 -12.23 10.05 23.71
C SER A 61 -13.33 11.06 23.99
N SER A 62 -13.41 11.47 25.25
CA SER A 62 -14.20 12.61 25.70
C SER A 62 -13.42 13.45 26.69
N ALA A 63 -13.62 14.76 26.64
CA ALA A 63 -13.11 15.71 27.63
C ALA A 63 -14.27 16.43 28.32
N VAL A 64 -14.01 17.06 29.46
CA VAL A 64 -14.90 18.06 30.06
C VAL A 64 -14.26 19.41 29.85
N ILE A 65 -14.94 20.28 29.08
CA ILE A 65 -14.48 21.64 28.77
C ILE A 65 -15.63 22.57 29.15
N ASP A 66 -15.35 23.55 30.00
CA ASP A 66 -16.34 24.49 30.55
C ASP A 66 -17.58 23.78 31.15
N GLY A 67 -17.34 22.70 31.90
CA GLY A 67 -18.38 21.90 32.53
C GLY A 67 -19.20 21.02 31.57
N LYS A 68 -18.92 21.05 30.26
CA LYS A 68 -19.62 20.24 29.24
C LYS A 68 -18.76 19.08 28.78
N ARG A 69 -19.37 17.90 28.69
CA ARG A 69 -18.71 16.74 28.08
C ARG A 69 -18.69 16.89 26.56
N VAL A 70 -17.51 16.84 25.97
CA VAL A 70 -17.27 16.98 24.53
C VAL A 70 -16.69 15.69 23.97
N SER A 71 -17.08 15.30 22.77
CA SER A 71 -16.56 14.10 22.11
C SER A 71 -15.40 14.46 21.18
N CYS A 72 -14.23 13.89 21.47
CA CYS A 72 -13.03 14.01 20.65
C CYS A 72 -12.92 12.75 19.80
N ASN A 73 -13.34 12.84 18.54
CA ASN A 73 -13.31 11.72 17.61
C ASN A 73 -13.06 12.18 16.17
N TYR A 74 -12.64 11.24 15.32
CA TYR A 74 -12.34 11.41 13.91
C TYR A 74 -13.20 12.44 13.14
N TYR A 75 -14.54 12.44 13.29
CA TYR A 75 -15.43 13.32 12.52
C TYR A 75 -15.50 14.76 13.04
N ASN A 76 -15.12 14.99 14.29
CA ASN A 76 -15.25 16.28 14.96
C ASN A 76 -13.93 17.08 14.99
N PHE A 77 -12.89 16.57 14.34
CA PHE A 77 -11.55 17.15 14.37
C PHE A 77 -11.51 18.62 13.93
N MET A 78 -12.18 18.92 12.81
CA MET A 78 -12.26 20.27 12.24
C MET A 78 -13.19 21.21 13.04
N HIS A 79 -13.81 20.77 14.13
CA HIS A 79 -14.90 21.47 14.80
C HIS A 79 -14.62 21.69 16.29
N ASP A 80 -15.27 22.69 16.87
CA ASP A 80 -15.15 22.97 18.29
C ASP A 80 -15.51 21.76 19.17
N PRO A 81 -14.82 21.61 20.31
CA PRO A 81 -13.70 22.44 20.82
C PRO A 81 -12.32 21.96 20.35
N ALA A 82 -11.25 22.73 20.63
CA ALA A 82 -9.87 22.21 20.57
C ALA A 82 -9.72 20.98 21.47
N TRP A 83 -8.92 20.01 21.02
CA TRP A 83 -8.75 18.77 21.77
C TRP A 83 -7.60 18.86 22.78
N PRO A 84 -7.88 18.72 24.10
CA PRO A 84 -6.85 18.75 25.12
C PRO A 84 -6.06 17.43 25.14
N LYS A 85 -4.75 17.49 25.42
CA LYS A 85 -3.86 16.32 25.47
C LYS A 85 -4.31 15.30 26.53
N GLU A 86 -4.84 15.79 27.65
CA GLU A 86 -5.33 14.99 28.78
C GLU A 86 -6.45 14.03 28.36
N ALA A 87 -7.25 14.39 27.34
CA ALA A 87 -8.30 13.53 26.81
C ALA A 87 -7.74 12.20 26.27
N PHE A 88 -6.48 12.16 25.83
CA PHE A 88 -5.87 10.99 25.20
C PHE A 88 -4.75 10.35 26.00
N ALA A 89 -4.35 10.93 27.14
CA ALA A 89 -3.22 10.46 27.94
C ALA A 89 -3.32 8.97 28.32
N ALA A 90 -4.53 8.49 28.64
CA ALA A 90 -4.77 7.09 29.00
C ALA A 90 -4.54 6.10 27.83
N GLN A 91 -4.57 6.57 26.58
CA GLN A 91 -4.39 5.71 25.39
C GLN A 91 -2.91 5.48 25.05
N ILE A 92 -2.02 6.39 25.45
CA ILE A 92 -0.59 6.35 25.12
C ILE A 92 0.10 5.05 25.57
N PRO A 93 -0.09 4.55 26.82
CA PRO A 93 0.55 3.29 27.24
C PRO A 93 0.13 2.09 26.39
N HIS A 94 -1.12 2.05 25.92
CA HIS A 94 -1.59 0.99 25.03
C HIS A 94 -0.96 1.11 23.65
N LEU A 95 -0.89 2.31 23.09
CA LEU A 95 -0.22 2.58 21.82
C LEU A 95 1.27 2.17 21.86
N ARG A 96 1.99 2.52 22.92
CA ARG A 96 3.41 2.12 23.12
C ARG A 96 3.62 0.62 23.19
N LYS A 97 2.64 -0.13 23.72
CA LYS A 97 2.70 -1.60 23.73
C LYS A 97 2.39 -2.14 22.35
N LEU A 98 1.36 -1.60 21.70
CA LEU A 98 0.91 -2.00 20.37
C LEU A 98 2.03 -1.84 19.33
N THR A 99 2.76 -0.73 19.33
CA THR A 99 3.84 -0.44 18.37
C THR A 99 5.11 -1.29 18.54
N LYS A 100 5.17 -2.16 19.58
CA LYS A 100 6.21 -3.19 19.71
C LYS A 100 5.93 -4.42 18.84
N HIS A 101 4.68 -4.63 18.44
CA HIS A 101 4.31 -5.70 17.53
C HIS A 101 4.79 -5.35 16.12
N SER A 102 5.35 -6.34 15.43
CA SER A 102 5.91 -6.17 14.08
C SER A 102 4.85 -5.69 13.10
N SER A 103 3.62 -6.21 13.23
CA SER A 103 2.49 -5.86 12.36
C SER A 103 1.86 -4.51 12.65
N MET A 104 2.35 -3.80 13.67
CA MET A 104 1.79 -2.54 14.16
C MET A 104 2.81 -1.41 14.20
N ARG A 105 4.08 -1.70 13.91
CA ARG A 105 5.19 -0.75 14.00
C ARG A 105 5.03 0.46 13.08
N HIS A 106 4.38 0.27 11.95
CA HIS A 106 4.08 1.31 10.96
C HIS A 106 2.61 1.75 11.00
N SER A 107 2.00 1.81 12.19
CA SER A 107 0.62 2.26 12.36
C SER A 107 0.48 3.78 12.32
N PHE A 108 -0.71 4.24 11.92
CA PHE A 108 -1.05 5.64 11.73
C PHE A 108 -2.32 6.00 12.50
N LEU A 109 -2.34 7.15 13.17
CA LEU A 109 -3.59 7.70 13.71
C LEU A 109 -4.44 8.27 12.58
N SER A 110 -5.75 8.03 12.59
CA SER A 110 -6.65 8.60 11.59
C SER A 110 -7.05 10.03 11.92
N SER A 111 -7.09 10.91 10.91
CA SER A 111 -7.64 12.27 10.98
C SER A 111 -8.47 12.58 9.73
N LEU A 112 -9.47 13.46 9.87
CA LEU A 112 -10.33 13.92 8.79
C LEU A 112 -10.14 15.43 8.62
N THR A 113 -9.65 15.88 7.46
CA THR A 113 -9.43 17.29 7.14
C THR A 113 -10.57 17.91 6.34
N ALA A 114 -11.61 17.13 6.02
CA ALA A 114 -12.89 17.67 5.58
C ALA A 114 -13.76 18.03 6.79
N PRO A 115 -14.37 19.23 6.81
CA PRO A 115 -15.32 19.56 7.86
C PRO A 115 -16.57 18.66 7.80
N TYR A 116 -17.16 18.38 8.95
CA TYR A 116 -18.34 17.51 9.06
C TYR A 116 -19.63 18.23 9.47
N LYS A 117 -19.55 19.47 9.98
CA LYS A 117 -20.73 20.27 10.35
C LYS A 117 -21.02 21.36 9.31
N GLU A 118 -20.05 22.25 9.11
CA GLU A 118 -20.12 23.39 8.19
C GLU A 118 -18.75 23.74 7.63
N ARG A 119 -18.69 24.51 6.53
CA ARG A 119 -17.42 24.98 5.98
C ARG A 119 -16.73 25.89 6.99
N VAL A 120 -15.43 25.72 7.11
CA VAL A 120 -14.55 26.61 7.88
C VAL A 120 -14.25 27.81 6.99
N SER A 121 -14.50 29.02 7.49
CA SER A 121 -14.17 30.24 6.73
C SER A 121 -12.67 30.33 6.53
N TRP A 122 -12.23 30.62 5.30
CA TRP A 122 -10.80 30.84 5.03
C TRP A 122 -10.23 32.06 5.76
N MET A 123 -11.07 32.97 6.25
CA MET A 123 -10.68 34.20 6.94
C MET A 123 -10.78 34.10 8.47
N ASP A 124 -11.28 33.00 9.03
CA ASP A 124 -11.43 32.85 10.48
C ASP A 124 -10.13 32.35 11.13
N ASP A 125 -9.26 33.29 11.51
CA ASP A 125 -7.97 32.98 12.13
C ASP A 125 -8.12 32.21 13.45
N ALA A 126 -9.17 32.48 14.22
CA ALA A 126 -9.39 31.83 15.50
C ALA A 126 -9.80 30.37 15.32
N GLU A 127 -10.68 30.09 14.36
CA GLU A 127 -11.11 28.73 14.05
C GLU A 127 -9.95 27.89 13.49
N TRP A 128 -9.14 28.43 12.57
CA TRP A 128 -7.98 27.71 12.04
C TRP A 128 -6.91 27.46 13.11
N ALA A 129 -6.64 28.42 13.99
CA ALA A 129 -5.71 28.22 15.11
C ALA A 129 -6.19 27.11 16.06
N ARG A 130 -7.49 27.06 16.34
CA ARG A 130 -8.10 26.00 17.15
C ARG A 130 -7.97 24.62 16.49
N ILE A 131 -8.25 24.51 15.19
CA ILE A 131 -8.10 23.26 14.43
C ILE A 131 -6.63 22.80 14.47
N ALA A 132 -5.69 23.73 14.33
CA ALA A 132 -4.26 23.46 14.42
C ALA A 132 -3.86 22.87 15.78
N GLU A 133 -4.44 23.36 16.89
CA GLU A 133 -4.18 22.79 18.22
C GLU A 133 -4.72 21.35 18.35
N SER A 134 -5.91 21.07 17.81
CA SER A 134 -6.40 19.68 17.74
C SER A 134 -5.44 18.80 16.94
N MET A 135 -4.88 19.28 15.82
CA MET A 135 -3.93 18.50 15.02
C MET A 135 -2.62 18.26 15.76
N ARG A 136 -2.12 19.28 16.46
CA ARG A 136 -0.96 19.18 17.34
C ARG A 136 -1.19 18.13 18.40
N THR A 137 -2.37 18.07 19.02
CA THR A 137 -2.70 17.01 19.98
C THR A 137 -2.65 15.62 19.34
N VAL A 138 -3.18 15.43 18.12
CA VAL A 138 -3.08 14.15 17.41
C VAL A 138 -1.60 13.78 17.12
N ALA A 139 -0.78 14.74 16.70
CA ALA A 139 0.65 14.55 16.47
C ALA A 139 1.40 14.19 17.75
N TRP A 140 1.07 14.84 18.86
CA TRP A 140 1.58 14.51 20.18
C TRP A 140 1.22 13.07 20.57
N VAL A 141 -0.05 12.64 20.40
CA VAL A 141 -0.45 11.26 20.70
C VAL A 141 0.31 10.27 19.81
N ALA A 142 0.46 10.55 18.51
CA ALA A 142 1.21 9.70 17.58
C ALA A 142 2.66 9.52 18.04
N ARG A 143 3.36 10.64 18.33
CA ARG A 143 4.74 10.63 18.81
C ARG A 143 4.88 9.90 20.14
N GLN A 144 4.06 10.25 21.12
CA GLN A 144 4.13 9.65 22.45
C GLN A 144 3.76 8.17 22.45
N GLY A 145 2.84 7.76 21.59
CA GLY A 145 2.43 6.36 21.39
C GLY A 145 3.44 5.53 20.58
N GLY A 146 4.47 6.16 19.98
CA GLY A 146 5.45 5.48 19.14
C GLY A 146 4.91 5.06 17.76
N LEU A 147 3.84 5.70 17.29
CA LEU A 147 3.29 5.45 15.96
C LEU A 147 4.15 6.11 14.89
N LYS A 148 4.05 5.64 13.64
CA LYS A 148 4.83 6.19 12.54
C LYS A 148 4.31 7.55 12.06
N GLY A 149 3.03 7.84 12.31
CA GLY A 149 2.48 9.18 12.13
C GLY A 149 0.96 9.20 12.02
N ILE A 150 0.44 9.99 11.08
CA ILE A 150 -0.99 10.30 10.96
C ILE A 150 -1.45 10.05 9.52
N LYS A 151 -2.59 9.38 9.37
CA LYS A 151 -3.36 9.29 8.13
C LYS A 151 -4.27 10.52 8.00
N ILE A 152 -4.19 11.21 6.88
CA ILE A 152 -5.02 12.36 6.54
C ILE A 152 -6.08 11.93 5.53
N ASP A 153 -7.34 12.07 5.91
CA ASP A 153 -8.49 11.84 5.05
C ASP A 153 -9.15 13.17 4.66
N PRO A 154 -9.08 13.60 3.40
CA PRO A 154 -9.80 14.78 2.95
C PRO A 154 -11.22 14.46 2.45
N GLU A 155 -11.77 13.25 2.65
CA GLU A 155 -13.07 12.86 2.12
C GLU A 155 -14.24 13.68 2.69
N ASP A 156 -14.96 14.35 1.80
CA ASP A 156 -16.07 15.22 2.16
C ASP A 156 -17.42 14.48 2.14
N TYR A 157 -17.63 13.65 3.16
CA TYR A 157 -18.87 12.88 3.36
C TYR A 157 -20.14 13.75 3.41
N ARG A 158 -20.00 15.04 3.73
CA ARG A 158 -21.11 16.00 3.85
C ARG A 158 -21.31 16.86 2.62
N LYS A 159 -20.44 16.75 1.62
CA LYS A 159 -20.47 17.52 0.37
C LYS A 159 -20.48 19.02 0.61
N LEU A 160 -19.76 19.47 1.65
CA LEU A 160 -19.58 20.89 1.98
C LEU A 160 -18.66 21.61 0.99
N ARG A 161 -17.84 20.86 0.25
CA ARG A 161 -16.88 21.29 -0.76
C ARG A 161 -15.92 22.35 -0.23
N GLN A 162 -15.29 22.08 0.91
CA GLN A 162 -14.36 23.02 1.56
C GLN A 162 -13.28 23.53 0.58
N PHE A 163 -12.68 22.61 -0.19
CA PHE A 163 -11.60 22.91 -1.13
C PHE A 163 -12.06 23.26 -2.55
N SER A 164 -13.33 23.62 -2.73
CA SER A 164 -13.83 24.21 -3.97
C SER A 164 -14.22 25.66 -3.70
N ARG A 165 -13.70 26.58 -4.52
CA ARG A 165 -14.09 27.98 -4.45
C ARG A 165 -15.59 28.13 -4.68
N ARG A 166 -16.19 29.09 -4.00
CA ARG A 166 -17.56 29.53 -4.27
C ARG A 166 -17.55 30.91 -4.91
N SER A 167 -18.63 31.22 -5.63
CA SER A 167 -18.77 32.50 -6.31
C SER A 167 -18.83 33.71 -5.37
N ASP A 168 -19.17 33.50 -4.09
CA ASP A 168 -19.19 34.52 -3.03
C ASP A 168 -17.85 34.72 -2.32
N GLU A 169 -16.81 33.98 -2.69
CA GLU A 169 -15.45 34.11 -2.14
C GLU A 169 -14.56 34.98 -3.03
N ALA A 170 -13.39 35.37 -2.49
CA ALA A 170 -12.36 36.10 -3.23
C ALA A 170 -12.00 35.42 -4.57
N PRO A 171 -11.44 36.17 -5.54
CA PRO A 171 -10.93 35.60 -6.78
C PRO A 171 -9.96 34.44 -6.53
N TYR A 172 -9.93 33.47 -7.45
CA TYR A 172 -9.20 32.21 -7.28
C TYR A 172 -7.74 32.39 -6.81
N ASP A 173 -6.98 33.26 -7.47
CA ASP A 173 -5.56 33.46 -7.13
C ASP A 173 -5.36 34.08 -5.74
N GLU A 174 -6.17 35.08 -5.38
CA GLU A 174 -6.13 35.70 -4.05
C GLU A 174 -6.53 34.69 -2.97
N LEU A 175 -7.54 33.87 -3.23
CA LEU A 175 -7.98 32.85 -2.29
C LEU A 175 -6.94 31.73 -2.14
N CYS A 176 -6.25 31.34 -3.22
CA CYS A 176 -5.16 30.37 -3.16
C CYS A 176 -4.06 30.79 -2.18
N GLU A 177 -3.69 32.07 -2.12
CA GLU A 177 -2.70 32.55 -1.15
C GLU A 177 -3.18 32.38 0.31
N ILE A 178 -4.46 32.67 0.57
CA ILE A 178 -5.08 32.46 1.90
C ILE A 178 -5.12 30.97 2.24
N VAL A 179 -5.53 30.12 1.29
CA VAL A 179 -5.63 28.67 1.49
C VAL A 179 -4.25 28.05 1.71
N ARG A 180 -3.22 28.51 1.00
CA ARG A 180 -1.82 28.13 1.21
C ARG A 180 -1.36 28.51 2.61
N ARG A 181 -1.75 29.70 3.10
CA ARG A 181 -1.52 30.10 4.49
C ARG A 181 -2.16 29.13 5.49
N ARG A 182 -3.40 28.68 5.26
CA ARG A 182 -4.08 27.71 6.13
C ARG A 182 -3.39 26.34 6.16
N GLY A 183 -2.83 25.90 5.03
CA GLY A 183 -1.99 24.70 4.99
C GLY A 183 -0.77 24.81 5.91
N ARG A 184 -0.09 25.97 5.91
CA ARG A 184 1.03 26.26 6.83
C ARG A 184 0.60 26.26 8.29
N GLU A 185 -0.46 27.01 8.59
CA GLU A 185 -0.96 27.19 9.96
C GLU A 185 -1.42 25.86 10.58
N LEU A 186 -2.07 24.99 9.80
CA LEU A 186 -2.50 23.68 10.29
C LEU A 186 -1.31 22.76 10.59
N PHE A 187 -0.30 22.72 9.72
CA PHE A 187 0.76 21.70 9.78
C PHE A 187 2.07 22.15 10.41
N ALA A 188 2.38 23.45 10.51
CA ALA A 188 3.58 23.89 11.23
C ALA A 188 3.58 23.39 12.69
N PRO A 189 2.47 23.50 13.46
CA PRO A 189 2.43 22.99 14.84
C PRO A 189 2.55 21.47 14.92
N VAL A 190 2.10 20.74 13.89
CA VAL A 190 2.24 19.27 13.78
C VAL A 190 3.70 18.89 13.63
N PHE A 191 4.42 19.58 12.75
CA PHE A 191 5.83 19.31 12.48
C PHE A 191 6.74 19.75 13.62
N GLU A 192 6.40 20.80 14.36
CA GLU A 192 7.10 21.16 15.60
C GLU A 192 6.94 20.07 16.68
N GLU A 193 5.72 19.53 16.84
CA GLU A 193 5.43 18.49 17.82
C GLU A 193 6.02 17.13 17.42
N TYR A 194 6.06 16.80 16.12
CA TYR A 194 6.61 15.54 15.62
C TYR A 194 7.44 15.74 14.32
N PRO A 195 8.73 16.13 14.43
CA PRO A 195 9.55 16.54 13.28
C PRO A 195 9.89 15.45 12.26
N ASP A 196 9.88 14.18 12.67
CA ASP A 196 10.16 12.98 11.86
C ASP A 196 8.89 12.18 11.49
N ILE A 197 7.72 12.82 11.64
CA ILE A 197 6.42 12.23 11.34
C ILE A 197 6.33 11.77 9.87
N THR A 198 5.60 10.68 9.66
CA THR A 198 5.09 10.32 8.33
C THR A 198 3.60 10.65 8.24
N LEU A 199 3.24 11.53 7.32
CA LEU A 199 1.84 11.81 6.98
C LEU A 199 1.44 10.89 5.83
N HIS A 200 0.33 10.19 5.95
CA HIS A 200 -0.24 9.38 4.87
C HIS A 200 -1.56 9.98 4.42
N PHE A 201 -1.58 10.65 3.27
CA PHE A 201 -2.82 11.19 2.72
C PHE A 201 -3.48 10.14 1.85
N PHE A 202 -4.79 9.95 1.97
CA PHE A 202 -5.55 9.14 1.00
C PHE A 202 -5.50 9.75 -0.41
N TRP A 203 -5.60 11.08 -0.48
CA TRP A 203 -5.23 11.87 -1.64
C TRP A 203 -4.33 13.03 -1.19
N PHE A 204 -3.09 13.09 -1.67
CA PHE A 204 -2.29 14.31 -1.65
C PHE A 204 -2.48 14.99 -3.01
N PHE A 205 -1.52 14.94 -3.93
CA PHE A 205 -1.73 15.48 -5.28
C PHE A 205 -2.35 14.46 -6.24
N SER A 206 -2.30 13.17 -5.92
CA SER A 206 -2.88 12.11 -6.76
C SER A 206 -4.38 11.97 -6.56
N HIS A 207 -5.14 12.92 -7.09
CA HIS A 207 -6.62 12.91 -7.14
C HIS A 207 -7.09 12.83 -8.61
N LEU A 208 -6.72 11.72 -9.25
CA LEU A 208 -6.91 11.42 -10.68
C LEU A 208 -8.31 11.74 -11.24
N GLU A 209 -9.39 11.45 -10.50
CA GLU A 209 -10.75 11.68 -10.98
C GLU A 209 -11.09 13.17 -11.10
N HIS A 210 -10.47 14.02 -10.30
CA HIS A 210 -10.64 15.47 -10.40
C HIS A 210 -9.81 16.03 -11.56
N TYR A 211 -8.63 15.47 -11.80
CA TYR A 211 -7.63 16.08 -12.68
C TYR A 211 -7.56 15.56 -14.12
N THR A 212 -8.35 14.54 -14.48
CA THR A 212 -8.22 13.88 -15.80
C THR A 212 -9.50 13.84 -16.63
N LYS A 213 -10.54 14.58 -16.24
CA LYS A 213 -11.83 14.65 -16.95
C LYS A 213 -11.78 15.32 -18.33
N TYR A 214 -10.74 16.10 -18.63
CA TYR A 214 -10.73 16.98 -19.82
C TYR A 214 -9.42 16.94 -20.63
N ASP A 215 -8.25 17.21 -20.04
CA ASP A 215 -6.95 17.17 -20.75
C ASP A 215 -5.76 16.91 -19.80
N ARG A 216 -5.12 15.74 -19.95
CA ARG A 216 -3.97 15.35 -19.11
C ARG A 216 -2.70 16.17 -19.40
N ALA A 217 -2.67 16.99 -20.45
CA ALA A 217 -1.48 17.75 -20.84
C ALA A 217 -1.17 18.92 -19.90
N ASN A 218 -2.17 19.50 -19.22
CA ASN A 218 -1.98 20.64 -18.33
C ASN A 218 -2.87 20.56 -17.09
N VAL A 219 -2.39 19.83 -16.08
CA VAL A 219 -3.15 19.56 -14.86
C VAL A 219 -3.36 20.84 -14.03
N ALA A 220 -2.41 21.78 -14.08
CA ALA A 220 -2.52 23.06 -13.39
C ALA A 220 -3.64 23.94 -13.95
N ALA A 221 -3.76 24.03 -15.29
CA ALA A 221 -4.85 24.76 -15.93
C ALA A 221 -6.21 24.15 -15.60
N MET A 222 -6.30 22.82 -15.50
CA MET A 222 -7.53 22.14 -15.08
C MET A 222 -7.92 22.45 -13.64
N CYS A 223 -6.96 22.41 -12.70
CA CYS A 223 -7.23 22.76 -11.30
C CYS A 223 -7.79 24.17 -11.17
N ARG A 224 -7.27 25.11 -11.97
CA ARG A 224 -7.76 26.49 -12.03
C ARG A 224 -9.17 26.56 -12.62
N ALA A 225 -9.45 25.83 -13.69
CA ALA A 225 -10.77 25.80 -14.31
C ALA A 225 -11.85 25.20 -13.39
N ASP A 226 -11.49 24.20 -12.59
CA ASP A 226 -12.37 23.57 -11.60
C ASP A 226 -12.50 24.38 -10.29
N GLU A 227 -11.82 25.53 -10.20
CA GLU A 227 -11.69 26.34 -8.99
C GLU A 227 -11.28 25.53 -7.76
N ASN A 228 -10.37 24.56 -7.97
CA ASN A 228 -9.88 23.65 -6.94
C ASN A 228 -8.79 24.33 -6.09
N LEU A 229 -9.03 24.41 -4.78
CA LEU A 229 -8.16 25.05 -3.78
C LEU A 229 -7.24 24.05 -3.07
N TRP A 230 -7.43 22.74 -3.27
CA TRP A 230 -6.64 21.69 -2.62
C TRP A 230 -5.14 21.81 -2.90
N PRO A 231 -4.68 22.04 -4.16
CA PRO A 231 -3.25 22.23 -4.43
C PRO A 231 -2.62 23.40 -3.67
N ALA A 232 -3.35 24.50 -3.48
CA ALA A 232 -2.85 25.65 -2.71
C ALA A 232 -2.64 25.26 -1.24
N PHE A 233 -3.60 24.54 -0.65
CA PHE A 233 -3.51 24.03 0.72
C PHE A 233 -2.29 23.11 0.89
N LEU A 234 -2.10 22.17 -0.03
CA LEU A 234 -0.97 21.22 0.00
C LEU A 234 0.38 21.91 -0.15
N ASN A 235 0.49 22.94 -0.99
CA ASN A 235 1.70 23.76 -1.05
C ASN A 235 1.99 24.45 0.29
N GLY A 236 0.95 24.86 1.02
CA GLY A 236 1.08 25.34 2.39
C GLY A 236 1.69 24.30 3.33
N VAL A 237 1.30 23.03 3.19
CA VAL A 237 1.92 21.93 3.96
C VAL A 237 3.40 21.76 3.59
N LEU A 238 3.73 21.83 2.30
CA LEU A 238 5.12 21.70 1.81
C LEU A 238 6.02 22.87 2.25
N ASP A 239 5.47 24.09 2.39
CA ASP A 239 6.22 25.26 2.87
C ASP A 239 6.88 24.99 4.22
N VAL A 240 6.18 24.28 5.10
CA VAL A 240 6.58 24.03 6.49
C VAL A 240 7.06 22.59 6.74
N LEU A 241 7.10 21.74 5.70
CA LEU A 241 7.58 20.37 5.81
C LEU A 241 9.07 20.33 6.22
N PRO A 242 9.42 19.81 7.41
CA PRO A 242 10.82 19.72 7.86
C PRO A 242 11.53 18.56 7.17
N ALA A 243 12.87 18.61 7.10
CA ALA A 243 13.67 17.59 6.40
C ALA A 243 13.49 16.15 6.93
N GLY A 244 13.12 16.00 8.21
CA GLY A 244 12.89 14.69 8.84
C GLY A 244 11.54 14.05 8.50
N ALA A 245 10.56 14.85 8.07
CA ALA A 245 9.21 14.37 7.81
C ALA A 245 9.08 13.78 6.40
N THR A 246 8.09 12.90 6.22
CA THR A 246 7.75 12.29 4.93
C THR A 246 6.25 12.37 4.70
N ILE A 247 5.84 12.56 3.45
CA ILE A 247 4.43 12.48 3.04
C ILE A 247 4.26 11.29 2.10
N ASN A 248 3.26 10.47 2.33
CA ASN A 248 2.81 9.47 1.37
C ASN A 248 1.58 10.02 0.65
N ASP A 249 1.64 10.01 -0.69
CA ASP A 249 0.50 10.25 -1.55
C ASP A 249 -0.20 8.92 -1.84
N GLY A 250 -1.40 8.75 -1.27
CA GLY A 250 -2.11 7.48 -1.22
C GLY A 250 -2.78 7.08 -2.52
N ASP A 251 -3.03 8.01 -3.44
CA ASP A 251 -3.67 7.72 -4.73
C ASP A 251 -4.93 6.87 -4.62
N GLU A 252 -5.84 7.20 -3.70
CA GLU A 252 -7.05 6.42 -3.44
C GLU A 252 -7.91 6.15 -4.70
N ASP A 253 -7.92 7.07 -5.66
CA ASP A 253 -8.54 6.87 -7.00
C ASP A 253 -7.96 5.64 -7.74
N GLY A 254 -6.77 5.21 -7.35
CA GLY A 254 -6.06 4.04 -7.84
C GLY A 254 -6.65 2.68 -7.42
N TYR A 255 -7.75 2.61 -6.64
CA TYR A 255 -8.42 1.33 -6.35
C TYR A 255 -8.79 0.55 -7.62
N HIS A 256 -9.16 1.25 -8.69
CA HIS A 256 -9.51 0.65 -9.98
C HIS A 256 -8.29 0.26 -10.83
N HIS A 257 -7.07 0.55 -10.38
CA HIS A 257 -5.87 0.09 -11.07
C HIS A 257 -5.84 -1.43 -11.17
N THR A 258 -5.38 -1.92 -12.32
CA THR A 258 -5.10 -3.34 -12.54
C THR A 258 -3.74 -3.50 -13.19
N ALA A 259 -2.98 -4.49 -12.75
CA ALA A 259 -1.67 -4.80 -13.30
C ALA A 259 -1.75 -5.17 -14.79
N ALA A 260 -2.85 -5.81 -15.21
CA ALA A 260 -3.11 -6.16 -16.61
C ALA A 260 -3.16 -4.93 -17.55
N LYS A 261 -3.51 -3.76 -17.01
CA LYS A 261 -3.54 -2.48 -17.75
C LYS A 261 -2.37 -1.55 -17.40
N ASN A 262 -1.36 -2.05 -16.69
CA ASN A 262 -0.29 -1.23 -16.11
C ASN A 262 -0.79 -0.09 -15.22
N GLY A 263 -1.95 -0.25 -14.56
CA GLY A 263 -2.61 0.83 -13.80
C GLY A 263 -1.70 1.47 -12.75
N TYR A 264 -1.03 0.65 -11.94
CA TYR A 264 -0.13 1.14 -10.89
C TYR A 264 1.12 1.85 -11.45
N ARG A 265 1.68 1.33 -12.57
CA ARG A 265 2.80 2.00 -13.27
C ARG A 265 2.37 3.33 -13.88
N ASN A 266 1.16 3.40 -14.41
CA ASN A 266 0.60 4.65 -14.91
C ASN A 266 0.37 5.64 -13.76
N GLY A 267 -0.19 5.21 -12.63
CA GLY A 267 -0.33 6.06 -11.43
C GLY A 267 1.01 6.63 -10.95
N ALA A 268 2.04 5.79 -10.87
CA ALA A 268 3.39 6.23 -10.53
C ALA A 268 3.99 7.19 -11.57
N TYR A 269 3.74 6.96 -12.86
CA TYR A 269 4.13 7.91 -13.92
C TYR A 269 3.48 9.28 -13.73
N MET A 270 2.16 9.31 -13.43
CA MET A 270 1.42 10.55 -13.17
C MET A 270 2.00 11.28 -11.95
N PHE A 271 2.29 10.53 -10.88
CA PHE A 271 2.92 11.04 -9.66
C PHE A 271 4.28 11.70 -9.92
N HIS A 272 5.13 11.08 -10.74
CA HIS A 272 6.46 11.59 -11.02
C HIS A 272 6.50 12.68 -12.09
N SER A 273 5.56 12.66 -13.03
CA SER A 273 5.67 13.46 -14.27
C SER A 273 4.62 14.57 -14.38
N LEU A 274 3.41 14.37 -13.85
CA LEU A 274 2.31 15.32 -14.03
C LEU A 274 1.99 16.11 -12.76
N TYR A 275 1.89 15.46 -11.59
CA TYR A 275 1.57 16.16 -10.35
C TYR A 275 2.58 17.23 -9.90
N PRO A 276 3.88 17.18 -10.29
CA PRO A 276 4.77 18.31 -10.05
C PRO A 276 4.30 19.63 -10.67
N GLN A 277 3.40 19.63 -11.67
CA GLN A 277 2.79 20.85 -12.21
C GLN A 277 1.91 21.59 -11.18
N LEU A 278 1.45 20.90 -10.14
CA LEU A 278 0.64 21.44 -9.05
C LEU A 278 1.47 21.91 -7.85
N VAL A 279 2.79 21.69 -7.88
CA VAL A 279 3.71 22.03 -6.82
C VAL A 279 4.36 23.37 -7.12
N ALA A 280 4.35 24.28 -6.15
CA ALA A 280 5.01 25.58 -6.26
C ALA A 280 6.52 25.37 -6.51
N PRO A 281 7.16 26.19 -7.38
CA PRO A 281 8.55 25.99 -7.78
C PRO A 281 9.52 25.80 -6.60
N GLU A 282 9.35 26.59 -5.54
CA GLU A 282 10.14 26.57 -4.30
C GLU A 282 9.98 25.26 -3.49
N ASN A 283 8.90 24.50 -3.72
CA ASN A 283 8.60 23.25 -3.03
C ASN A 283 8.92 21.99 -3.85
N LEU A 284 9.24 22.12 -5.14
CA LEU A 284 9.51 20.97 -6.02
C LEU A 284 10.60 20.03 -5.49
N ASP A 285 11.63 20.63 -4.92
CA ASP A 285 12.78 19.93 -4.37
C ASP A 285 12.41 19.13 -3.11
N LYS A 286 11.59 19.71 -2.23
CA LYS A 286 11.02 18.99 -1.07
C LYS A 286 10.09 17.89 -1.53
N TYR A 287 9.19 18.17 -2.49
CA TYR A 287 8.27 17.18 -3.05
C TYR A 287 9.01 15.93 -3.55
N ARG A 288 10.02 16.12 -4.41
CA ARG A 288 10.79 15.00 -4.99
C ARG A 288 11.53 14.17 -3.95
N ARG A 289 11.97 14.79 -2.85
CA ARG A 289 12.76 14.11 -1.80
C ARG A 289 11.93 13.47 -0.71
N GLN A 290 10.79 14.07 -0.36
CA GLN A 290 10.04 13.75 0.86
C GLN A 290 8.61 13.29 0.61
N VAL A 291 8.08 13.43 -0.61
CA VAL A 291 6.78 12.88 -0.98
C VAL A 291 6.98 11.55 -1.71
N ARG A 292 6.24 10.53 -1.32
CA ARG A 292 6.35 9.15 -1.82
C ARG A 292 5.02 8.68 -2.37
N TYR A 293 5.06 8.01 -3.52
CA TYR A 293 3.88 7.34 -4.07
C TYR A 293 3.55 6.09 -3.23
N SER A 294 2.30 5.96 -2.80
CA SER A 294 1.84 4.87 -1.94
C SER A 294 0.55 4.27 -2.51
N PRO A 295 0.63 3.32 -3.45
CA PRO A 295 -0.56 2.83 -4.16
C PRO A 295 -1.56 2.09 -3.24
N PRO A 296 -2.88 2.21 -3.51
CA PRO A 296 -3.91 1.50 -2.75
C PRO A 296 -4.28 0.14 -3.33
N ILE A 297 -4.85 -0.71 -2.48
CA ILE A 297 -5.59 -1.91 -2.85
C ILE A 297 -6.87 -1.99 -2.04
N TYR A 298 -8.03 -1.95 -2.71
CA TYR A 298 -9.32 -2.17 -2.06
C TYR A 298 -9.65 -3.67 -2.05
N THR A 299 -9.58 -4.29 -0.87
CA THR A 299 -9.62 -5.76 -0.76
C THR A 299 -11.00 -6.34 -1.09
N ALA A 300 -12.07 -5.59 -0.84
CA ALA A 300 -13.42 -6.04 -1.16
C ALA A 300 -13.59 -6.29 -2.66
N MET A 301 -12.77 -5.69 -3.53
CA MET A 301 -12.87 -5.94 -4.96
C MET A 301 -12.59 -7.39 -5.37
N TYR A 302 -11.79 -8.10 -4.56
CA TYR A 302 -11.40 -9.48 -4.80
C TYR A 302 -12.33 -10.49 -4.10
N THR A 303 -13.26 -10.02 -3.25
CA THR A 303 -14.22 -10.88 -2.55
C THR A 303 -15.68 -10.62 -2.97
N SER A 304 -15.96 -9.43 -3.51
CA SER A 304 -17.28 -9.00 -3.97
C SER A 304 -17.89 -9.89 -5.06
N LYS A 305 -19.21 -9.89 -5.16
CA LYS A 305 -19.94 -10.69 -6.17
C LYS A 305 -19.73 -10.08 -7.56
N GLU A 306 -19.74 -10.95 -8.56
CA GLU A 306 -19.74 -10.54 -9.96
C GLU A 306 -20.92 -9.61 -10.28
N GLY A 307 -20.68 -8.61 -11.11
CA GLY A 307 -21.68 -7.59 -11.50
C GLY A 307 -21.81 -6.40 -10.54
N THR A 308 -21.12 -6.41 -9.39
CA THR A 308 -21.02 -5.21 -8.54
C THR A 308 -19.97 -4.23 -9.07
N THR A 309 -20.13 -2.93 -8.82
CA THR A 309 -19.17 -1.87 -9.26
C THR A 309 -17.75 -2.14 -8.79
N TRP A 310 -17.60 -2.79 -7.62
CA TRP A 310 -16.32 -3.09 -7.02
C TRP A 310 -15.76 -4.44 -7.44
N TYR A 311 -16.43 -5.22 -8.29
CA TYR A 311 -15.93 -6.53 -8.69
C TYR A 311 -14.68 -6.47 -9.58
N LYS A 312 -13.59 -7.11 -9.15
CA LYS A 312 -12.44 -7.45 -10.01
C LYS A 312 -12.55 -8.91 -10.48
N PRO A 313 -12.52 -9.17 -11.80
CA PRO A 313 -12.64 -10.52 -12.34
C PRO A 313 -11.41 -11.38 -12.00
N PRO A 314 -11.56 -12.72 -11.97
CA PRO A 314 -10.45 -13.63 -11.84
C PRO A 314 -9.50 -13.54 -13.03
N THR A 315 -8.21 -13.69 -12.77
CA THR A 315 -7.17 -13.85 -13.77
C THR A 315 -6.74 -15.31 -13.75
N GLU A 316 -6.74 -15.97 -14.91
CA GLU A 316 -6.45 -17.41 -14.99
C GLU A 316 -7.30 -18.23 -14.01
N GLY A 317 -8.61 -17.92 -13.94
CA GLY A 317 -9.55 -18.62 -13.06
C GLY A 317 -9.48 -18.24 -11.57
N SER A 318 -8.51 -17.41 -11.14
CA SER A 318 -8.30 -17.08 -9.73
C SER A 318 -8.34 -15.57 -9.44
N ARG A 319 -9.15 -15.17 -8.44
CA ARG A 319 -9.13 -13.79 -7.90
C ARG A 319 -7.88 -13.53 -7.07
N LEU A 320 -7.32 -14.58 -6.46
CA LEU A 320 -6.05 -14.50 -5.74
C LEU A 320 -4.90 -14.19 -6.70
N GLU A 321 -4.91 -14.77 -7.91
CA GLU A 321 -3.93 -14.44 -8.95
C GLU A 321 -4.08 -12.99 -9.47
N THR A 322 -5.31 -12.48 -9.60
CA THR A 322 -5.52 -11.05 -9.91
C THR A 322 -4.88 -10.18 -8.81
N LEU A 323 -5.16 -10.46 -7.54
CA LEU A 323 -4.59 -9.74 -6.40
C LEU A 323 -3.06 -9.81 -6.40
N ARG A 324 -2.48 -10.98 -6.66
CA ARG A 324 -1.03 -11.15 -6.73
C ARG A 324 -0.38 -10.23 -7.76
N ARG A 325 -0.93 -10.18 -8.99
CA ARG A 325 -0.39 -9.31 -10.05
C ARG A 325 -0.47 -7.84 -9.66
N ASP A 326 -1.59 -7.43 -9.07
CA ASP A 326 -1.80 -6.07 -8.57
C ASP A 326 -0.79 -5.73 -7.46
N LEU A 327 -0.62 -6.62 -6.47
CA LEU A 327 0.35 -6.47 -5.37
C LEU A 327 1.78 -6.31 -5.86
N ILE A 328 2.24 -7.17 -6.78
CA ILE A 328 3.61 -7.07 -7.31
C ILE A 328 3.80 -5.74 -8.01
N GLN A 329 2.87 -5.34 -8.88
CA GLN A 329 3.01 -4.07 -9.59
C GLN A 329 2.93 -2.86 -8.65
N ALA A 330 2.05 -2.89 -7.64
CA ALA A 330 1.95 -1.86 -6.61
C ALA A 330 3.24 -1.75 -5.79
N SER A 331 3.78 -2.87 -5.30
CA SER A 331 5.05 -2.94 -4.58
C SER A 331 6.23 -2.49 -5.44
N ASP A 332 6.23 -2.81 -6.74
CA ASP A 332 7.25 -2.41 -7.72
C ASP A 332 7.33 -0.90 -7.94
N VAL A 333 6.24 -0.16 -7.74
CA VAL A 333 6.21 1.29 -7.94
C VAL A 333 6.10 2.10 -6.65
N SER A 334 5.85 1.43 -5.52
CA SER A 334 5.75 2.06 -4.21
C SER A 334 7.06 2.76 -3.80
N GLY A 335 6.92 3.96 -3.25
CA GLY A 335 7.98 4.73 -2.60
C GLY A 335 8.16 4.41 -1.10
N GLY A 336 7.49 3.38 -0.58
CA GLY A 336 7.70 2.90 0.79
C GLY A 336 6.50 2.13 1.37
N TYR A 337 5.28 2.47 0.98
CA TYR A 337 4.05 1.84 1.46
C TYR A 337 3.16 1.37 0.31
N VAL A 338 2.51 0.22 0.50
CA VAL A 338 1.27 -0.16 -0.19
C VAL A 338 0.21 -0.22 0.89
N TRP A 339 -0.95 0.35 0.63
CA TRP A 339 -2.01 0.39 1.64
C TRP A 339 -3.27 -0.31 1.17
N PHE A 340 -4.00 -0.82 2.15
CA PHE A 340 -5.19 -1.62 1.93
C PHE A 340 -6.39 -0.94 2.56
N TRP A 341 -7.50 -0.91 1.85
CA TRP A 341 -8.79 -0.57 2.43
C TRP A 341 -9.65 -1.82 2.54
N THR A 342 -10.26 -2.05 3.70
CA THR A 342 -11.16 -3.18 3.92
C THR A 342 -12.50 -2.75 4.54
N GLU A 343 -13.58 -3.32 4.02
CA GLU A 343 -14.96 -2.94 4.39
C GLU A 343 -15.81 -4.13 4.81
N LEU A 344 -15.61 -5.28 4.17
CA LEU A 344 -16.46 -6.45 4.33
C LEU A 344 -15.87 -7.45 5.33
N HIS A 345 -14.60 -7.79 5.19
CA HIS A 345 -13.99 -8.88 5.95
C HIS A 345 -12.90 -8.35 6.89
N PRO A 346 -12.96 -8.64 8.20
CA PRO A 346 -11.90 -8.24 9.13
C PRO A 346 -10.61 -9.02 8.85
N TRP A 347 -9.46 -8.40 9.14
CA TRP A 347 -8.13 -9.04 8.98
C TRP A 347 -7.93 -10.23 9.91
N VAL A 348 -8.43 -10.13 11.14
CA VAL A 348 -8.26 -11.15 12.18
C VAL A 348 -9.61 -11.53 12.78
N LYS A 349 -9.71 -12.77 13.28
CA LYS A 349 -10.91 -13.25 13.93
C LYS A 349 -11.21 -12.45 15.19
N ARG A 350 -12.43 -11.94 15.30
CA ARG A 350 -12.89 -11.14 16.43
C ARG A 350 -13.75 -11.97 17.38
N ALA A 351 -13.87 -11.51 18.62
CA ALA A 351 -14.74 -12.16 19.60
C ALA A 351 -16.22 -12.05 19.17
N ARG A 352 -17.06 -13.01 19.57
CA ARG A 352 -18.49 -13.05 19.17
C ARG A 352 -19.28 -11.79 19.55
N ASN A 353 -18.91 -11.14 20.65
CA ASN A 353 -19.53 -9.91 21.16
C ASN A 353 -18.76 -8.64 20.74
N TRP A 354 -17.84 -8.72 19.78
CA TRP A 354 -17.11 -7.57 19.27
C TRP A 354 -18.08 -6.57 18.62
N LYS A 355 -17.98 -5.30 19.02
CA LYS A 355 -18.76 -4.21 18.44
C LYS A 355 -18.14 -3.83 17.10
N ARG A 356 -18.76 -4.28 16.01
CA ARG A 356 -18.36 -3.91 14.64
C ARG A 356 -18.35 -2.39 14.46
N GLY A 357 -17.36 -1.89 13.75
CA GLY A 357 -17.24 -0.47 13.42
C GLY A 357 -18.23 0.00 12.35
N ASP A 358 -18.73 -0.94 11.54
CA ASP A 358 -19.75 -0.73 10.50
C ASP A 358 -20.61 -2.00 10.36
N PRO A 359 -21.94 -1.89 10.13
CA PRO A 359 -22.83 -3.03 9.98
C PRO A 359 -22.54 -3.92 8.76
N ARG A 360 -21.81 -3.44 7.75
CA ARG A 360 -21.45 -4.21 6.55
C ARG A 360 -20.35 -5.24 6.79
N ILE A 361 -19.56 -5.08 7.85
CA ILE A 361 -18.50 -6.03 8.21
C ILE A 361 -19.15 -7.39 8.50
N LEU A 362 -18.59 -8.46 7.94
CA LEU A 362 -19.00 -9.84 8.05
C LEU A 362 -18.20 -10.58 9.14
N ASP A 363 -18.67 -11.75 9.58
CA ASP A 363 -17.95 -12.58 10.56
C ASP A 363 -16.76 -13.33 9.95
N THR A 364 -16.80 -13.57 8.65
CA THR A 364 -15.74 -14.24 7.90
C THR A 364 -14.57 -13.29 7.69
N THR A 365 -13.39 -13.69 8.14
CA THR A 365 -12.14 -12.95 7.97
C THR A 365 -11.71 -12.90 6.50
N LEU A 366 -10.84 -11.95 6.18
CA LEU A 366 -10.35 -11.77 4.81
C LEU A 366 -9.61 -13.01 4.27
N PRO A 367 -8.69 -13.68 5.01
CA PRO A 367 -8.09 -14.94 4.55
C PRO A 367 -9.07 -16.12 4.46
N GLU A 368 -10.17 -16.13 5.22
CA GLU A 368 -11.23 -17.15 5.03
C GLU A 368 -12.04 -16.89 3.75
N ALA A 369 -12.28 -15.62 3.40
CA ALA A 369 -12.99 -15.22 2.18
C ALA A 369 -12.13 -15.33 0.92
N LEU A 370 -10.81 -15.22 1.06
CA LEU A 370 -9.82 -15.36 0.00
C LEU A 370 -8.63 -16.21 0.50
N PRO A 371 -8.77 -17.55 0.54
CA PRO A 371 -7.71 -18.45 0.97
C PRO A 371 -6.42 -18.24 0.17
N GLY A 372 -5.26 -18.26 0.83
CA GLY A 372 -3.96 -17.95 0.22
C GLY A 372 -3.58 -16.46 0.19
N LEU A 373 -4.44 -15.58 0.71
CA LEU A 373 -4.21 -14.13 0.75
C LEU A 373 -2.87 -13.76 1.39
N PHE A 374 -2.58 -14.30 2.58
CA PHE A 374 -1.41 -13.87 3.34
C PHE A 374 -0.12 -14.34 2.66
N GLU A 375 -0.11 -15.54 2.10
CA GLU A 375 0.98 -16.08 1.30
C GLU A 375 1.28 -15.18 0.09
N ILE A 376 0.23 -14.72 -0.60
CA ILE A 376 0.37 -13.82 -1.74
C ILE A 376 0.81 -12.42 -1.36
N MET A 377 0.35 -11.90 -0.22
CA MET A 377 0.81 -10.63 0.30
C MET A 377 2.30 -10.70 0.67
N GLU A 378 2.72 -11.72 1.40
CA GLU A 378 4.14 -11.93 1.71
C GLU A 378 4.98 -12.11 0.44
N TRP A 379 4.49 -12.88 -0.53
CA TRP A 379 5.16 -13.03 -1.82
C TRP A 379 5.31 -11.67 -2.51
N GLY A 380 4.23 -10.88 -2.62
CA GLY A 380 4.29 -9.55 -3.24
C GLY A 380 5.21 -8.56 -2.52
N LYS A 381 5.42 -8.76 -1.22
CA LYS A 381 6.27 -7.90 -0.38
C LYS A 381 7.75 -8.26 -0.47
N ASN A 382 8.06 -9.54 -0.25
CA ASN A 382 9.41 -10.07 -0.31
C ASN A 382 9.38 -11.55 -0.78
N PRO A 383 9.55 -11.82 -2.08
CA PRO A 383 9.49 -13.17 -2.62
C PRO A 383 10.56 -14.11 -2.05
N VAL A 384 11.73 -13.58 -1.70
CA VAL A 384 12.84 -14.36 -1.16
C VAL A 384 12.57 -14.75 0.29
N ALA A 385 12.17 -13.79 1.12
CA ALA A 385 11.83 -14.08 2.52
C ALA A 385 10.61 -15.02 2.64
N PHE A 386 9.62 -14.85 1.76
CA PHE A 386 8.49 -15.78 1.68
C PHE A 386 8.96 -17.20 1.32
N TYR A 387 9.83 -17.34 0.32
CA TYR A 387 10.42 -18.64 -0.04
C TYR A 387 11.14 -19.28 1.15
N ASP A 388 12.04 -18.53 1.81
CA ASP A 388 12.84 -19.04 2.93
C ASP A 388 11.95 -19.50 4.09
N ARG A 389 10.90 -18.73 4.43
CA ARG A 389 9.92 -19.10 5.47
C ARG A 389 9.17 -20.38 5.11
N GLN A 390 8.62 -20.47 3.90
CA GLN A 390 7.86 -21.67 3.46
C GLN A 390 8.74 -22.92 3.48
N VAL A 391 10.01 -22.81 3.04
CA VAL A 391 10.96 -23.91 3.09
C VAL A 391 11.26 -24.32 4.53
N ALA A 392 11.48 -23.36 5.42
CA ALA A 392 11.69 -23.63 6.84
C ALA A 392 10.49 -24.31 7.48
N GLU A 393 9.26 -23.88 7.17
CA GLU A 393 8.03 -24.50 7.67
C GLU A 393 7.85 -25.94 7.18
N LEU A 394 8.08 -26.19 5.88
CA LEU A 394 8.02 -27.53 5.31
C LEU A 394 9.11 -28.45 5.90
N SER A 395 10.30 -27.89 6.14
CA SER A 395 11.40 -28.61 6.79
C SER A 395 11.03 -28.99 8.23
N ALA A 396 10.50 -28.05 9.01
CA ALA A 396 10.06 -28.28 10.39
C ALA A 396 8.91 -29.31 10.47
N LYS A 397 8.05 -29.38 9.46
CA LYS A 397 6.97 -30.38 9.35
C LYS A 397 7.46 -31.75 8.83
N GLY A 398 8.72 -31.86 8.40
CA GLY A 398 9.25 -33.08 7.77
C GLY A 398 8.64 -33.40 6.41
N THR A 399 8.03 -32.42 5.74
CA THR A 399 7.34 -32.59 4.45
C THR A 399 8.08 -31.94 3.27
N LEU A 400 9.25 -31.34 3.52
CA LEU A 400 10.08 -30.76 2.47
C LEU A 400 10.67 -31.84 1.57
N VAL A 401 10.30 -31.83 0.29
CA VAL A 401 10.80 -32.75 -0.73
C VAL A 401 11.40 -31.95 -1.88
N ASN A 402 12.71 -32.15 -2.15
CA ASN A 402 13.35 -31.55 -3.32
C ASN A 402 12.88 -32.24 -4.61
N LEU A 403 12.02 -31.56 -5.36
CA LEU A 403 11.47 -32.08 -6.60
C LEU A 403 12.49 -32.04 -7.75
N ALA A 404 13.60 -31.32 -7.62
CA ALA A 404 14.67 -31.33 -8.62
C ALA A 404 15.42 -32.67 -8.64
N GLU A 405 15.55 -33.35 -7.49
CA GLU A 405 16.16 -34.68 -7.39
C GLU A 405 15.20 -35.79 -7.85
N ALA A 406 13.91 -35.60 -7.62
CA ALA A 406 12.87 -36.56 -8.01
C ALA A 406 12.54 -36.54 -9.51
N ASN A 407 12.95 -35.49 -10.25
CA ASN A 407 12.73 -35.35 -11.69
C ASN A 407 14.07 -35.36 -12.42
N THR A 408 14.14 -35.96 -13.62
CA THR A 408 15.39 -35.98 -14.39
C THR A 408 15.76 -34.57 -14.85
N VAL A 409 16.85 -34.04 -14.29
CA VAL A 409 17.58 -32.90 -14.87
C VAL A 409 18.13 -33.36 -16.21
N SER A 410 17.78 -32.67 -17.29
CA SER A 410 18.30 -32.95 -18.63
C SER A 410 19.00 -31.73 -19.18
N VAL A 411 20.16 -31.93 -19.80
CA VAL A 411 20.91 -30.83 -20.42
C VAL A 411 20.56 -30.78 -21.91
N THR A 412 19.78 -29.78 -22.32
CA THR A 412 19.44 -29.58 -23.75
C THR A 412 20.02 -28.25 -24.23
N ASN A 413 20.80 -28.26 -25.31
CA ASN A 413 21.48 -27.06 -25.84
C ASN A 413 22.34 -26.30 -24.82
N GLY A 414 22.81 -26.98 -23.76
CA GLY A 414 23.57 -26.37 -22.66
C GLY A 414 22.72 -25.71 -21.56
N TYR A 415 21.42 -26.00 -21.53
CA TYR A 415 20.52 -25.59 -20.45
C TYR A 415 20.09 -26.78 -19.62
N GLU A 416 20.17 -26.65 -18.30
CA GLU A 416 19.61 -27.63 -17.38
C GLU A 416 18.10 -27.47 -17.27
N THR A 417 17.38 -28.47 -17.75
CA THR A 417 15.93 -28.49 -17.78
C THR A 417 15.43 -29.42 -16.69
N VAL A 418 14.53 -28.94 -15.83
CA VAL A 418 13.82 -29.76 -14.85
C VAL A 418 12.38 -29.94 -15.27
N SER A 419 12.01 -31.18 -15.60
CA SER A 419 10.63 -31.51 -15.97
C SER A 419 9.87 -32.01 -14.77
N LEU A 420 9.06 -31.17 -14.13
CA LEU A 420 8.19 -31.61 -13.04
C LEU A 420 6.96 -32.35 -13.59
N LYS A 421 6.82 -33.64 -13.27
CA LYS A 421 5.59 -34.38 -13.59
C LYS A 421 4.49 -34.07 -12.56
N ASN A 422 3.23 -34.17 -12.98
CA ASN A 422 2.03 -34.08 -12.12
C ASN A 422 1.84 -32.76 -11.36
N VAL A 423 2.43 -31.66 -11.84
CA VAL A 423 2.06 -30.32 -11.35
C VAL A 423 0.59 -30.03 -11.65
N LYS A 424 -0.09 -29.32 -10.75
CA LYS A 424 -1.48 -28.90 -10.93
C LYS A 424 -1.55 -27.39 -11.16
N GLY A 425 -2.55 -26.96 -11.93
CA GLY A 425 -2.90 -25.54 -12.01
C GLY A 425 -3.20 -24.98 -10.62
N GLY A 426 -2.79 -23.74 -10.37
CA GLY A 426 -2.95 -23.08 -9.07
C GLY A 426 -1.93 -23.48 -8.01
N GLU A 427 -0.97 -24.37 -8.30
CA GLU A 427 0.12 -24.70 -7.38
C GLU A 427 1.28 -23.70 -7.49
N TYR A 428 1.93 -23.43 -6.34
CA TYR A 428 3.07 -22.53 -6.22
C TYR A 428 4.33 -23.30 -5.88
N TYR A 429 5.41 -22.97 -6.57
CA TYR A 429 6.70 -23.63 -6.47
C TYR A 429 7.78 -22.62 -6.13
N GLY A 430 8.57 -22.95 -5.12
CA GLY A 430 9.77 -22.26 -4.73
C GLY A 430 10.95 -22.85 -5.47
N ILE A 431 11.86 -21.99 -5.90
CA ILE A 431 13.03 -22.35 -6.68
C ILE A 431 14.22 -21.68 -6.02
N ALA A 432 15.27 -22.46 -5.72
CA ALA A 432 16.58 -21.93 -5.34
C ALA A 432 17.69 -22.62 -6.12
N PHE A 433 18.76 -21.90 -6.41
CA PHE A 433 19.93 -22.41 -7.12
C PHE A 433 21.15 -21.55 -6.82
N ASP A 434 22.32 -22.14 -6.98
CA ASP A 434 23.59 -21.45 -7.03
C ASP A 434 24.13 -21.46 -8.47
N VAL A 435 24.96 -20.49 -8.83
CA VAL A 435 25.75 -20.53 -10.06
C VAL A 435 27.24 -20.36 -9.77
N ALA A 436 28.06 -20.99 -10.61
CA ALA A 436 29.52 -20.93 -10.52
C ALA A 436 30.05 -19.47 -10.50
N LEU A 437 31.23 -19.28 -9.89
CA LEU A 437 31.89 -17.97 -9.78
C LEU A 437 32.03 -17.31 -11.16
N ASN A 438 31.61 -16.04 -11.30
CA ASN A 438 31.58 -15.26 -12.56
C ASN A 438 30.50 -15.65 -13.59
N ALA A 439 29.46 -16.38 -13.17
CA ALA A 439 28.28 -16.64 -14.00
C ALA A 439 27.08 -15.77 -13.59
N SER A 440 26.19 -15.50 -14.55
CA SER A 440 24.83 -15.03 -14.31
C SER A 440 23.84 -16.13 -14.72
N ALA A 441 22.68 -16.19 -14.09
CA ALA A 441 21.59 -17.06 -14.50
C ALA A 441 20.43 -16.23 -15.05
N ARG A 442 19.80 -16.73 -16.12
CA ARG A 442 18.51 -16.24 -16.57
C ARG A 442 17.52 -17.38 -16.48
N VAL A 443 16.87 -17.50 -15.34
CA VAL A 443 15.80 -18.48 -15.19
C VAL A 443 14.66 -18.10 -16.10
N ASN A 444 14.25 -19.04 -16.94
CA ASN A 444 12.98 -18.98 -17.63
C ASN A 444 12.08 -20.04 -16.99
N VAL A 445 10.78 -19.84 -17.04
CA VAL A 445 9.82 -20.85 -16.60
C VAL A 445 8.83 -21.03 -17.73
N PHE A 446 8.56 -22.28 -18.05
CA PHE A 446 7.57 -22.64 -19.04
C PHE A 446 6.60 -23.61 -18.41
N VAL A 447 5.34 -23.51 -18.80
CA VAL A 447 4.34 -24.52 -18.44
C VAL A 447 3.79 -25.03 -19.76
N ARG A 448 3.59 -26.35 -19.88
CA ARG A 448 2.81 -26.91 -20.99
C ARG A 448 1.41 -27.19 -20.47
N ASP A 449 0.41 -26.84 -21.28
CA ASP A 449 -0.96 -27.25 -21.01
C ASP A 449 -1.14 -28.76 -21.28
N ALA A 450 -2.34 -29.26 -20.99
CA ALA A 450 -2.71 -30.66 -21.25
C ALA A 450 -2.53 -31.09 -22.73
N LYS A 451 -2.49 -30.14 -23.66
CA LYS A 451 -2.31 -30.35 -25.10
C LYS A 451 -0.85 -30.21 -25.54
N GLY A 452 0.07 -30.00 -24.60
CA GLY A 452 1.51 -29.84 -24.86
C GLY A 452 1.91 -28.46 -25.37
N LYS A 453 0.99 -27.48 -25.43
CA LYS A 453 1.28 -26.12 -25.87
C LYS A 453 1.93 -25.36 -24.72
N TYR A 454 2.99 -24.61 -25.03
CA TYR A 454 3.60 -23.70 -24.06
C TYR A 454 2.63 -22.57 -23.71
N VAL A 455 2.25 -22.51 -22.44
CA VAL A 455 1.61 -21.38 -21.78
C VAL A 455 2.70 -20.67 -20.98
N GLN A 456 3.01 -19.43 -21.37
CA GLN A 456 4.01 -18.62 -20.71
C GLN A 456 3.37 -17.80 -19.58
N PRO A 457 4.13 -17.54 -18.52
CA PRO A 457 4.94 -16.33 -18.57
C PRO A 457 6.43 -16.64 -18.46
N SER A 458 7.22 -16.02 -19.34
CA SER A 458 8.66 -15.91 -19.14
C SER A 458 8.89 -14.98 -17.95
N ILE A 459 9.01 -15.53 -16.76
CA ILE A 459 9.53 -14.78 -15.62
C ILE A 459 11.05 -14.75 -15.80
N ASN A 460 11.58 -13.65 -16.32
CA ASN A 460 13.02 -13.43 -16.35
C ASN A 460 13.46 -13.06 -14.95
N MET A 461 14.05 -14.01 -14.24
CA MET A 461 14.76 -13.71 -13.01
C MET A 461 16.25 -13.62 -13.32
N ILE A 462 16.82 -12.42 -13.14
CA ILE A 462 18.28 -12.21 -13.15
C ILE A 462 18.67 -12.11 -11.68
N TYR A 463 19.35 -13.12 -11.16
CA TYR A 463 19.87 -13.11 -9.80
C TYR A 463 21.40 -13.07 -9.80
N PRO A 464 22.01 -12.49 -8.75
CA PRO A 464 23.41 -12.78 -8.42
C PRO A 464 23.58 -14.26 -8.08
N ARG A 465 24.79 -14.63 -7.66
CA ARG A 465 25.30 -16.00 -7.47
C ARG A 465 24.34 -17.00 -6.79
N ASP A 466 23.46 -16.54 -5.89
CA ASP A 466 22.40 -17.32 -5.22
C ASP A 466 21.00 -16.82 -5.62
N GLY A 467 20.33 -17.54 -6.51
CA GLY A 467 18.99 -17.16 -6.99
C GLY A 467 17.89 -17.85 -6.21
N ARG A 468 16.87 -17.10 -5.77
CA ARG A 468 15.66 -17.65 -5.13
C ARG A 468 14.41 -16.96 -5.65
N GLY A 469 13.35 -17.71 -5.89
CA GLY A 469 12.10 -17.15 -6.38
C GLY A 469 10.91 -18.10 -6.25
N VAL A 470 9.73 -17.59 -6.58
CA VAL A 470 8.45 -18.30 -6.49
C VAL A 470 7.76 -18.22 -7.84
N VAL A 471 7.14 -19.31 -8.25
CA VAL A 471 6.41 -19.42 -9.52
C VAL A 471 5.06 -20.10 -9.28
N ARG A 472 4.02 -19.55 -9.90
CA ARG A 472 2.68 -20.17 -9.96
C ARG A 472 2.53 -20.95 -11.26
N ILE A 473 1.90 -22.11 -11.20
CA ILE A 473 1.47 -22.86 -12.39
C ILE A 473 0.08 -22.37 -12.83
N PRO A 474 -0.09 -21.89 -14.07
CA PRO A 474 -1.40 -21.45 -14.58
C PRO A 474 -2.45 -22.57 -14.59
N GLU A 475 -3.72 -22.18 -14.51
CA GLU A 475 -4.85 -23.10 -14.65
C GLU A 475 -4.81 -23.84 -16.00
N GLY A 476 -5.14 -25.13 -16.00
CA GLY A 476 -5.08 -25.99 -17.20
C GLY A 476 -3.69 -26.52 -17.58
N GLY A 477 -2.65 -26.19 -16.79
CA GLY A 477 -1.29 -26.70 -16.93
C GLY A 477 -1.14 -28.16 -16.52
N ALA A 478 -1.68 -29.12 -17.27
CA ALA A 478 -1.41 -30.54 -17.02
C ALA A 478 -0.07 -30.91 -17.68
N ARG A 479 1.00 -31.00 -16.87
CA ARG A 479 2.42 -31.28 -17.23
C ARG A 479 3.27 -30.03 -17.54
N GLY A 480 3.49 -29.20 -16.52
CA GLY A 480 4.50 -28.14 -16.57
C GLY A 480 5.92 -28.69 -16.75
N THR A 481 6.78 -27.98 -17.48
CA THR A 481 8.22 -28.27 -17.54
C THR A 481 8.95 -26.99 -17.19
N ILE A 482 9.49 -26.90 -15.98
CA ILE A 482 10.23 -25.71 -15.57
C ILE A 482 11.62 -25.77 -16.21
N VAL A 483 11.78 -25.09 -17.35
CA VAL A 483 13.05 -25.05 -18.08
C VAL A 483 13.95 -23.97 -17.50
N PHE A 484 14.86 -24.36 -16.63
CA PHE A 484 15.91 -23.47 -16.16
C PHE A 484 16.98 -23.26 -17.25
N SER A 485 17.58 -22.08 -17.25
CA SER A 485 18.61 -21.72 -18.23
C SER A 485 19.63 -20.81 -17.55
N ALA A 486 20.91 -21.12 -17.64
CA ALA A 486 21.96 -20.23 -17.16
C ALA A 486 22.81 -19.76 -18.33
N ARG A 487 23.12 -18.46 -18.35
CA ARG A 487 23.99 -17.82 -19.35
C ARG A 487 24.82 -16.77 -18.63
N ASN A 488 26.14 -16.86 -18.69
CA ASN A 488 26.98 -15.77 -18.22
C ASN A 488 26.89 -14.54 -19.15
N PRO A 489 27.34 -13.35 -18.73
CA PRO A 489 27.27 -12.14 -19.55
C PRO A 489 28.07 -12.23 -20.86
N ALA A 490 29.07 -13.11 -20.91
CA ALA A 490 29.86 -13.41 -22.11
C ALA A 490 29.18 -14.45 -23.04
N GLY A 491 27.92 -14.81 -22.79
CA GLY A 491 27.15 -15.76 -23.59
C GLY A 491 27.56 -17.22 -23.44
N ARG A 492 28.44 -17.55 -22.50
CA ARG A 492 28.90 -18.92 -22.23
C ARG A 492 27.86 -19.66 -21.38
N LYS A 493 27.79 -20.96 -21.65
CA LYS A 493 26.92 -21.92 -20.95
C LYS A 493 27.38 -22.08 -19.48
N THR A 494 26.43 -22.15 -18.56
CA THR A 494 26.65 -22.39 -17.12
C THR A 494 25.72 -23.52 -16.66
N VAL A 495 26.17 -24.27 -15.65
CA VAL A 495 25.43 -25.34 -14.97
C VAL A 495 24.92 -24.78 -13.63
N PHE A 496 23.71 -25.15 -13.17
CA PHE A 496 23.28 -24.79 -11.82
C PHE A 496 24.00 -25.68 -10.80
N GLU A 497 24.35 -25.09 -9.67
CA GLU A 497 24.78 -25.81 -8.48
C GLU A 497 23.59 -25.84 -7.49
N ASN A 498 23.37 -26.96 -6.80
CA ASN A 498 22.37 -27.10 -5.74
C ASN A 498 20.94 -26.65 -6.14
N LEU A 499 20.49 -27.03 -7.35
CA LEU A 499 19.14 -26.73 -7.80
C LEU A 499 18.10 -27.39 -6.89
N ARG A 500 17.23 -26.57 -6.33
CA ARG A 500 16.19 -26.95 -5.38
C ARG A 500 14.85 -26.45 -5.89
N VAL A 501 13.89 -27.36 -5.98
CA VAL A 501 12.52 -27.04 -6.37
C VAL A 501 11.57 -27.63 -5.35
N TYR A 502 10.79 -26.78 -4.69
CA TYR A 502 9.87 -27.18 -3.63
C TYR A 502 8.46 -26.77 -3.98
N ARG A 503 7.48 -27.65 -3.75
CA ARG A 503 6.07 -27.25 -3.75
C ARG A 503 5.78 -26.50 -2.45
N LEU A 504 5.37 -25.23 -2.54
CA LEU A 504 5.18 -24.38 -1.36
C LEU A 504 3.75 -24.44 -0.82
N PHE A 505 2.76 -24.19 -1.68
CA PHE A 505 1.35 -24.22 -1.32
C PHE A 505 0.46 -24.39 -2.57
N CYS A 506 -0.83 -24.59 -2.35
CA CYS A 506 -1.86 -24.67 -3.39
C CYS A 506 -3.00 -23.72 -3.00
N GLU A 507 -3.66 -23.10 -3.97
CA GLU A 507 -4.91 -22.39 -3.69
C GLU A 507 -5.94 -23.41 -3.18
N GLU A 508 -6.49 -23.17 -2.00
CA GLU A 508 -7.66 -23.91 -1.53
C GLU A 508 -8.92 -23.29 -2.13
N THR A 509 -9.89 -24.14 -2.50
CA THR A 509 -11.18 -23.66 -2.99
C THR A 509 -11.82 -22.74 -1.95
N PRO A 510 -12.23 -21.50 -2.31
CA PRO A 510 -12.89 -20.61 -1.36
C PRO A 510 -14.08 -21.29 -0.68
N VAL A 511 -14.23 -21.08 0.63
CA VAL A 511 -15.46 -21.46 1.33
C VAL A 511 -16.61 -20.73 0.63
N LYS A 512 -17.63 -21.46 0.18
CA LYS A 512 -18.84 -20.84 -0.38
C LYS A 512 -19.43 -19.91 0.67
N VAL A 513 -19.21 -18.61 0.53
CA VAL A 513 -19.84 -17.60 1.36
C VAL A 513 -21.34 -17.68 1.07
N GLY A 514 -22.11 -18.16 2.04
CA GLY A 514 -23.57 -18.21 1.95
C GLY A 514 -24.14 -16.83 1.63
N PRO A 515 -25.40 -16.73 1.18
CA PRO A 515 -26.02 -15.47 0.80
C PRO A 515 -26.23 -14.57 2.03
N GLY A 516 -25.15 -13.94 2.50
CA GLY A 516 -25.20 -12.81 3.40
C GLY A 516 -25.85 -11.67 2.64
N ALA A 517 -26.97 -11.18 3.18
CA ALA A 517 -27.78 -10.12 2.60
C ALA A 517 -27.02 -8.79 2.60
N VAL A 518 -26.12 -8.59 1.64
CA VAL A 518 -25.75 -7.26 1.22
C VAL A 518 -26.96 -6.75 0.42
N LYS A 519 -27.86 -6.04 1.10
CA LYS A 519 -28.67 -5.06 0.40
C LYS A 519 -27.70 -3.97 -0.03
N ASP A 520 -27.12 -4.14 -1.21
CA ASP A 520 -26.51 -3.05 -1.95
C ASP A 520 -27.62 -2.03 -2.16
N LYS A 521 -27.77 -1.09 -1.22
CA LYS A 521 -28.30 0.19 -1.62
C LYS A 521 -27.17 0.79 -2.44
N PRO A 522 -27.35 0.97 -3.76
CA PRO A 522 -26.35 1.66 -4.54
C PRO A 522 -26.05 2.96 -3.81
N VAL A 523 -24.76 3.26 -3.64
CA VAL A 523 -24.36 4.64 -3.45
C VAL A 523 -25.04 5.38 -4.58
N LYS A 524 -26.06 6.17 -4.25
CA LYS A 524 -26.59 7.15 -5.21
C LYS A 524 -25.44 8.11 -5.42
N GLU A 525 -24.58 7.80 -6.39
CA GLU A 525 -24.07 8.82 -7.28
C GLU A 525 -25.32 9.57 -7.77
N LYS A 526 -25.63 10.68 -7.09
CA LYS A 526 -26.41 11.74 -7.70
C LYS A 526 -25.52 12.32 -8.78
N SER A 527 -25.43 11.59 -9.88
CA SER A 527 -24.99 12.13 -11.15
C SER A 527 -26.00 13.21 -11.56
N LYS A 528 -25.44 14.35 -11.99
CA LYS A 528 -26.05 15.36 -12.87
C LYS A 528 -27.18 16.20 -12.27
N LYS A 529 -26.81 17.36 -11.74
CA LYS A 529 -26.94 18.65 -12.45
C LYS A 529 -25.89 19.62 -11.94
#